data_AF-A0A0B1SFG9-F1
#
_entry.id   AF-A0A0B1SFG9-F1
#
_cell.length_a   1.000
_cell.length_b   1.000
_cell.length_c   1.000
_cell.angle_alpha   90.00
_cell.angle_beta   90.00
_cell.angle_gamma   90.00
#
_symmetry.space_group_name_H-M   'P 1'
#
loop_
_entity.id
_entity.type
_entity.pdbx_description
1 polymer ?
#
loop_
_entity_poly.entity_id
_entity_poly.type
_entity_poly.pdbx_seq_one_letter_code
_entity_poly.pdbx_strand_id
1 'polypeptide(L)'
;MLFKSNFRFKPKWGRKTNITDLDREHVFSHLYGLFQHVAYRKDFVDVICKSVRKSADPLKGLSKFNQEMIREYRGKFDHTGTSSKNFAKFLRKAHQFGPDAGAVKLWTWQACTEFGFFPTTDSADEVFVHPTPLK
;
A
#
# COMPACT_ATOMS: atom_id res chain seq x y z
N MET A 1 -10.87 10.30 12.43
CA MET A 1 -11.87 10.69 11.40
C MET A 1 -11.22 11.16 10.09
N LEU A 2 -10.05 11.82 10.14
CA LEU A 2 -9.34 12.42 8.98
C LEU A 2 -8.73 11.41 7.98
N PHE A 3 -8.25 10.26 8.43
CA PHE A 3 -7.64 9.25 7.55
C PHE A 3 -8.65 8.65 6.54
N LYS A 4 -9.89 8.39 7.00
CA LYS A 4 -10.96 7.81 6.18
C LYS A 4 -11.48 8.76 5.09
N SER A 5 -11.42 10.08 5.32
CA SER A 5 -11.92 11.07 4.36
C SER A 5 -10.93 11.41 3.26
N ASN A 6 -9.63 11.24 3.51
CA ASN A 6 -8.59 11.54 2.54
C ASN A 6 -8.36 10.41 1.53
N PHE A 7 -8.70 9.16 1.84
CA PHE A 7 -8.48 8.01 0.97
C PHE A 7 -9.79 7.40 0.45
N ARG A 8 -9.81 7.03 -0.84
CA ARG A 8 -10.93 6.28 -1.44
C ARG A 8 -10.72 4.78 -1.26
N PHE A 9 -11.05 4.27 -0.08
CA PHE A 9 -10.86 2.85 0.25
C PHE A 9 -11.89 1.91 -0.39
N LYS A 10 -11.44 0.70 -0.76
CA LYS A 10 -12.30 -0.42 -1.13
C LYS A 10 -11.89 -1.69 -0.37
N PRO A 11 -12.80 -2.29 0.44
CA PRO A 11 -14.14 -1.81 0.77
C PRO A 11 -14.15 -0.46 1.52
N LYS A 12 -15.26 0.29 1.42
CA LYS A 12 -15.36 1.63 2.04
C LYS A 12 -15.37 1.53 3.56
N TRP A 13 -14.51 2.30 4.22
CA TRP A 13 -14.46 2.39 5.68
C TRP A 13 -15.43 3.47 6.19
N GLY A 14 -16.58 3.04 6.71
CA GLY A 14 -17.59 3.91 7.32
C GLY A 14 -17.49 3.99 8.85
N ARG A 15 -18.52 4.56 9.49
CA ARG A 15 -18.69 4.56 10.97
C ARG A 15 -19.01 3.18 11.52
N LYS A 16 -19.76 2.36 10.76
CA LYS A 16 -20.19 1.00 11.16
C LYS A 16 -19.28 -0.12 10.63
N THR A 17 -18.23 0.22 9.89
CA THR A 17 -17.30 -0.80 9.37
C THR A 17 -16.43 -1.29 10.52
N ASN A 18 -16.48 -2.59 10.79
CA ASN A 18 -15.52 -3.24 11.67
C ASN A 18 -14.17 -3.31 10.96
N ILE A 19 -13.19 -2.53 11.44
CA ILE A 19 -11.84 -2.46 10.87
C ILE A 19 -10.94 -3.29 11.77
N THR A 20 -10.44 -4.40 11.24
CA THR A 20 -9.53 -5.29 11.97
C THR A 20 -8.11 -4.76 11.97
N ASP A 21 -7.26 -5.26 12.87
CA ASP A 21 -5.83 -4.91 12.86
C ASP A 21 -5.14 -5.34 11.55
N LEU A 22 -5.54 -6.48 10.99
CA LEU A 22 -5.09 -6.93 9.68
C LEU A 22 -5.47 -5.97 8.54
N ASP A 23 -6.65 -5.34 8.60
CA ASP A 23 -7.05 -4.33 7.60
C ASP A 23 -6.18 -3.07 7.73
N ARG A 24 -5.78 -2.69 8.96
CA ARG A 24 -4.87 -1.57 9.21
C ARG A 24 -3.50 -1.88 8.66
N GLU A 25 -2.91 -3.01 9.07
CA GLU A 25 -1.61 -3.48 8.60
C GLU A 25 -1.55 -3.56 7.08
N HIS A 26 -2.61 -4.07 6.43
CA HIS A 26 -2.64 -4.15 4.98
C HIS A 26 -2.62 -2.76 4.30
N VAL A 27 -3.30 -1.75 4.87
CA VAL A 27 -3.24 -0.37 4.35
C VAL A 27 -1.85 0.23 4.54
N PHE A 28 -1.22 0.04 5.70
CA PHE A 28 0.13 0.53 5.95
C PHE A 28 1.17 -0.17 5.08
N SER A 29 1.06 -1.49 4.90
CA SER A 29 1.88 -2.28 3.98
C SER A 29 1.74 -1.82 2.54
N HIS A 30 0.51 -1.53 2.09
CA HIS A 30 0.28 -0.93 0.76
C HIS A 30 0.99 0.42 0.64
N LEU A 31 0.82 1.32 1.60
CA LEU A 31 1.45 2.65 1.59
C LEU A 31 2.98 2.54 1.60
N TYR A 32 3.55 1.67 2.43
CA TYR A 32 4.98 1.38 2.47
C TYR A 32 5.50 0.87 1.12
N GLY A 33 4.79 -0.07 0.48
CA GLY A 33 5.16 -0.58 -0.84
C GLY A 33 5.25 0.50 -1.92
N LEU A 34 4.47 1.58 -1.80
CA LEU A 34 4.60 2.73 -2.71
C LEU A 34 5.94 3.42 -2.56
N PHE A 35 6.45 3.57 -1.33
CA PHE A 35 7.75 4.19 -1.05
C PHE A 35 8.92 3.27 -1.44
N GLN A 36 8.79 1.96 -1.26
CA GLN A 36 9.80 1.01 -1.74
C GLN A 36 9.97 1.06 -3.25
N HIS A 37 8.86 1.20 -3.99
CA HIS A 37 8.93 1.23 -5.44
C HIS A 37 9.70 2.43 -5.99
N VAL A 38 9.50 3.59 -5.39
CA VAL A 38 10.09 4.86 -5.82
C VAL A 38 11.52 5.05 -5.33
N ALA A 39 11.97 4.29 -4.31
CA ALA A 39 13.32 4.37 -3.77
C ALA A 39 14.42 4.12 -4.82
N TYR A 40 14.09 3.40 -5.90
CA TYR A 40 15.03 3.06 -6.98
C TYR A 40 14.90 3.95 -8.23
N ARG A 41 14.06 5.00 -8.19
CA ARG A 41 13.69 5.84 -9.35
C ARG A 41 13.80 7.33 -9.00
N LYS A 42 14.87 8.01 -9.46
CA LYS A 42 15.12 9.44 -9.17
C LYS A 42 13.96 10.36 -9.55
N ASP A 43 13.29 10.09 -10.66
CA ASP A 43 12.10 10.80 -11.15
C ASP A 43 10.93 10.76 -10.14
N PHE A 44 10.81 9.70 -9.35
CA PHE A 44 9.75 9.54 -8.38
C PHE A 44 10.06 10.11 -6.99
N VAL A 45 11.34 10.22 -6.62
CA VAL A 45 11.75 10.95 -5.41
C VAL A 45 11.26 12.40 -5.45
N ASP A 46 11.31 13.02 -6.62
CA ASP A 46 10.78 14.37 -6.86
C ASP A 46 9.25 14.43 -6.72
N VAL A 47 8.53 13.38 -7.15
CA VAL A 47 7.07 13.29 -7.00
C VAL A 47 6.69 13.22 -5.53
N ILE A 48 7.37 12.39 -4.73
CA ILE A 48 7.16 12.32 -3.28
C ILE A 48 7.44 13.70 -2.65
N CYS A 49 8.58 14.30 -2.98
CA CYS A 49 8.97 15.58 -2.43
C CYS A 49 7.99 16.70 -2.85
N LYS A 50 7.41 16.66 -4.05
CA LYS A 50 6.40 17.65 -4.47
C LYS A 50 5.03 17.40 -3.84
N SER A 51 4.60 16.14 -3.70
CA SER A 51 3.26 15.79 -3.23
C SER A 51 3.13 15.74 -1.71
N VAL A 52 4.17 15.29 -1.00
CA VAL A 52 4.17 15.17 0.47
C VAL A 52 4.75 16.42 1.14
N ARG A 53 5.94 16.89 0.73
CA ARG A 53 6.64 18.01 1.41
C ARG A 53 5.95 19.36 1.26
N LYS A 54 5.27 19.60 0.13
CA LYS A 54 4.57 20.88 -0.13
C LYS A 54 3.14 20.93 0.39
N SER A 55 2.62 19.83 0.95
CA SER A 55 1.26 19.81 1.45
C SER A 55 1.20 20.41 2.85
N ALA A 56 0.35 21.42 3.05
CA ALA A 56 0.03 21.94 4.38
C ALA A 56 -0.68 20.90 5.27
N ASP A 57 -1.25 19.86 4.66
CA ASP A 57 -1.85 18.70 5.33
C ASP A 57 -1.10 17.43 4.88
N PRO A 58 -0.23 16.85 5.73
CA PRO A 58 0.55 15.67 5.38
C PRO A 58 -0.30 14.47 4.94
N LEU A 59 -1.51 14.29 5.49
CA LEU A 59 -2.39 13.19 5.11
C LEU A 59 -2.99 13.38 3.72
N LYS A 60 -3.30 14.62 3.33
CA LYS A 60 -3.70 14.93 1.95
C LYS A 60 -2.55 14.74 0.97
N GLY A 61 -1.34 15.14 1.35
CA GLY A 61 -0.14 14.93 0.54
C GLY A 61 0.13 13.45 0.29
N LEU A 62 0.04 12.63 1.34
CA LEU A 62 0.17 11.18 1.25
C LEU A 62 -0.94 10.53 0.41
N SER A 63 -2.19 10.98 0.55
CA SER A 63 -3.28 10.50 -0.30
C SER A 63 -3.03 10.81 -1.77
N LYS A 64 -2.60 12.04 -2.09
CA LYS A 64 -2.27 12.46 -3.45
C LYS A 64 -1.16 11.61 -4.03
N PHE A 65 -0.08 11.39 -3.28
CA PHE A 65 1.01 10.50 -3.68
C PHE A 65 0.49 9.09 -3.99
N ASN A 66 -0.32 8.49 -3.12
CA ASN A 66 -0.94 7.18 -3.38
C ASN A 66 -1.78 7.16 -4.66
N GLN A 67 -2.51 8.24 -4.98
CA GLN A 67 -3.27 8.33 -6.22
C GLN A 67 -2.38 8.41 -7.46
N GLU A 68 -1.31 9.19 -7.39
CA GLU A 68 -0.33 9.33 -8.48
C GLU A 68 0.35 7.99 -8.76
N MET A 69 0.79 7.28 -7.71
CA MET A 69 1.40 5.95 -7.88
C MET A 69 0.46 4.94 -8.50
N ILE A 70 -0.79 4.86 -8.03
CA ILE A 70 -1.76 3.92 -8.62
C ILE A 70 -2.06 4.27 -10.08
N ARG A 71 -2.09 5.56 -10.44
CA ARG A 71 -2.26 5.99 -11.84
C ARG A 71 -1.09 5.54 -12.71
N GLU A 72 0.13 5.64 -12.22
CA GLU A 72 1.30 5.15 -12.96
C GLU A 72 1.17 3.66 -13.27
N TYR A 73 0.83 2.86 -12.26
CA TYR A 73 0.73 1.41 -12.41
C TYR A 73 -0.46 0.91 -13.22
N ARG A 74 -1.60 1.60 -13.14
CA ARG A 74 -2.88 1.12 -13.68
C ARG A 74 -3.44 2.01 -14.79
N GLY A 75 -2.76 3.08 -15.15
CA GLY A 75 -3.24 4.15 -16.04
C GLY A 75 -4.34 5.04 -15.44
N LYS A 76 -4.97 4.65 -14.32
CA LYS A 76 -6.00 5.42 -13.62
C LYS A 76 -6.07 5.09 -12.14
N PHE A 77 -6.48 6.07 -11.33
CA PHE A 77 -6.82 5.84 -9.93
C PHE A 77 -8.32 5.66 -9.78
N ASP A 78 -8.72 4.51 -9.25
CA ASP A 78 -10.09 4.20 -8.89
C ASP A 78 -10.29 4.14 -7.37
N HIS A 79 -9.45 3.38 -6.66
CA HIS A 79 -9.49 3.21 -5.21
C HIS A 79 -8.17 2.69 -4.64
N THR A 80 -8.02 2.80 -3.32
CA THR A 80 -7.00 2.09 -2.54
C THR A 80 -7.60 0.82 -1.95
N GLY A 81 -7.01 -0.34 -2.27
CA GLY A 81 -7.42 -1.62 -1.71
C GLY A 81 -7.02 -1.72 -0.23
N THR A 82 -7.91 -2.23 0.61
CA THR A 82 -7.65 -2.30 2.07
C THR A 82 -7.83 -3.70 2.65
N SER A 83 -7.99 -4.71 1.80
CA SER A 83 -8.37 -6.05 2.27
C SER A 83 -7.38 -7.10 1.81
N SER A 84 -6.66 -7.67 2.77
CA SER A 84 -5.78 -8.83 2.59
C SER A 84 -6.53 -10.02 1.97
N LYS A 85 -7.81 -10.22 2.33
CA LYS A 85 -8.67 -11.25 1.73
C LYS A 85 -8.89 -11.03 0.23
N ASN A 86 -9.05 -9.78 -0.20
CA ASN A 86 -9.17 -9.47 -1.63
C ASN A 86 -7.85 -9.69 -2.35
N PHE A 87 -6.71 -9.36 -1.73
CA PHE A 87 -5.40 -9.67 -2.26
C PHE A 87 -5.19 -11.18 -2.42
N ALA A 88 -5.52 -11.98 -1.41
CA ALA A 88 -5.48 -13.44 -1.50
C ALA A 88 -6.40 -14.00 -2.61
N LYS A 89 -7.61 -13.43 -2.78
CA LYS A 89 -8.50 -13.78 -3.89
C LYS A 89 -7.89 -13.43 -5.26
N PHE A 90 -7.24 -12.28 -5.37
CA PHE A 90 -6.50 -11.89 -6.57
C PHE A 90 -5.39 -12.90 -6.87
N LEU A 91 -4.52 -13.22 -5.91
CA LEU A 91 -3.42 -14.18 -6.10
C LEU A 91 -3.89 -15.54 -6.61
N ARG A 92 -5.03 -16.05 -6.13
CA ARG A 92 -5.62 -17.30 -6.63
C ARG A 92 -5.96 -17.26 -8.12
N LYS A 93 -6.40 -16.09 -8.61
CA LYS A 93 -6.83 -15.88 -10.00
C LYS A 93 -5.81 -15.10 -10.84
N ALA A 94 -4.62 -14.82 -10.31
CA ALA A 94 -3.69 -13.87 -10.93
C ALA A 94 -3.28 -14.23 -12.37
N HIS A 95 -3.13 -15.53 -12.65
CA HIS A 95 -2.85 -16.07 -13.99
C HIS A 95 -3.90 -15.68 -15.05
N GLN A 96 -5.11 -15.30 -14.65
CA GLN A 96 -6.19 -14.89 -15.55
C GLN A 96 -6.09 -13.41 -15.97
N PHE A 97 -5.21 -12.63 -15.34
CA PHE A 97 -5.07 -11.18 -15.57
C PHE A 97 -3.78 -10.82 -16.33
N GLY A 98 -3.14 -11.79 -16.97
CA GLY A 98 -1.94 -11.58 -17.77
C GLY A 98 -0.62 -11.89 -17.05
N PRO A 99 0.52 -11.76 -17.76
CA PRO A 99 1.83 -12.19 -17.27
C PRO A 99 2.28 -11.43 -16.02
N ASP A 100 2.06 -10.12 -15.94
CA ASP A 100 2.47 -9.31 -14.79
C ASP A 100 1.75 -9.75 -13.50
N ALA A 101 0.44 -9.99 -13.59
CA ALA A 101 -0.31 -10.51 -12.46
C ALA A 101 0.15 -11.93 -12.08
N GLY A 102 0.44 -12.78 -13.07
CA GLY A 102 1.06 -14.08 -12.86
C GLY A 102 2.40 -14.00 -12.12
N ALA A 103 3.26 -13.05 -12.49
CA ALA A 103 4.54 -12.80 -11.86
C ALA A 103 4.38 -12.38 -10.39
N VAL A 104 3.40 -11.53 -10.05
CA VAL A 104 3.09 -11.18 -8.66
C VAL A 104 2.74 -12.42 -7.82
N LYS A 105 1.98 -13.37 -8.39
CA LYS A 105 1.67 -14.63 -7.71
C LYS A 105 2.92 -15.48 -7.47
N LEU A 106 3.75 -15.65 -8.49
CA LEU A 106 4.98 -16.44 -8.39
C LEU A 106 5.94 -15.82 -7.37
N TRP A 107 6.16 -14.52 -7.44
CA TRP A 107 6.97 -13.79 -6.46
C TRP A 107 6.46 -13.97 -5.03
N THR A 108 5.15 -13.85 -4.82
CA THR A 108 4.54 -14.06 -3.50
C THR A 108 4.78 -15.49 -3.01
N TRP A 109 4.65 -16.49 -3.88
CA TRP A 109 4.93 -17.88 -3.52
C TRP A 109 6.39 -18.06 -3.10
N GLN A 110 7.35 -17.62 -3.92
CA GLN A 110 8.78 -17.75 -3.62
C GLN A 110 9.17 -17.06 -2.30
N ALA A 111 8.66 -15.84 -2.07
CA ALA A 111 8.90 -15.12 -0.83
C ALA A 111 8.38 -15.88 0.40
N CYS A 112 7.24 -16.58 0.27
CA CYS A 112 6.62 -17.34 1.35
C CYS A 112 7.20 -18.75 1.56
N THR A 113 7.71 -19.42 0.53
CA THR A 113 8.12 -20.83 0.61
C THR A 113 9.62 -21.05 0.53
N GLU A 114 10.35 -20.16 -0.14
CA GLU A 114 11.78 -20.34 -0.41
C GLU A 114 12.62 -19.31 0.34
N PHE A 115 12.34 -18.02 0.15
CA PHE A 115 13.22 -16.96 0.65
C PHE A 115 12.96 -16.57 2.10
N GLY A 116 11.75 -16.77 2.63
CA GLY A 116 11.40 -16.38 3.99
C GLY A 116 11.54 -14.87 4.21
N PHE A 117 11.00 -14.06 3.30
CA PHE A 117 11.13 -12.60 3.36
C PHE A 117 10.08 -12.00 4.32
N PHE A 118 10.53 -11.57 5.50
CA PHE A 118 9.69 -10.96 6.54
C PHE A 118 10.23 -9.56 6.92
N PRO A 119 10.05 -8.54 6.06
CA PRO A 119 10.55 -7.19 6.35
C PRO A 119 9.79 -6.61 7.55
N THR A 120 10.52 -6.18 8.57
CA THR A 120 9.97 -5.46 9.73
C THR A 120 10.43 -4.01 9.71
N THR A 121 9.61 -3.12 10.27
CA THR A 121 9.92 -1.71 10.48
C THR A 121 9.56 -1.36 11.91
N ASP A 122 10.47 -1.61 12.85
CA ASP A 122 10.29 -1.34 14.30
C ASP A 122 11.38 -0.43 14.90
N SER A 123 12.27 0.07 14.06
CA SER A 123 13.29 1.04 14.46
C SER A 123 12.67 2.42 14.75
N ALA A 124 13.01 2.98 15.91
CA ALA A 124 12.58 4.33 16.30
C ALA A 124 13.16 5.44 15.39
N ASP A 125 14.19 5.12 14.62
CA ASP A 125 14.87 6.04 13.69
C ASP A 125 14.31 5.95 12.26
N GLU A 126 13.35 5.05 12.01
CA GLU A 126 12.74 4.85 10.69
C GLU A 126 11.41 5.59 10.53
N VAL A 127 11.12 6.03 9.30
CA VAL A 127 9.89 6.77 8.97
C VAL A 127 8.65 5.86 9.01
N PHE A 128 8.84 4.55 8.84
CA PHE A 128 7.79 3.56 8.94
C PHE A 128 7.90 2.81 10.27
N VAL A 129 6.81 2.79 11.01
CA VAL A 129 6.71 2.13 12.32
C VAL A 129 5.58 1.12 12.31
N HIS A 130 5.61 0.18 13.25
CA HIS A 130 4.55 -0.81 13.41
C HIS A 130 3.19 -0.11 13.64
N PRO A 131 2.18 -0.32 12.79
CA PRO A 131 0.95 0.47 12.80
C PRO A 131 -0.07 0.01 13.85
N THR A 132 0.15 -1.17 14.43
CA THR A 132 -0.69 -1.79 15.45
C THR A 132 0.12 -1.99 16.73
N PRO A 133 -0.48 -1.97 17.92
CA PRO A 133 0.25 -2.27 19.14
C PRO A 133 0.82 -3.70 19.09
N LEU A 134 2.11 -3.85 19.39
CA LEU A 134 2.69 -5.18 19.66
C LEU A 134 2.05 -5.71 20.95
N LYS A 135 1.59 -6.96 20.92
CA LYS A 135 1.04 -7.65 22.09
C LYS A 135 2.10 -8.46 22.80
#